data_AF-A0A7X8ULU3-F1
#
_entry.id   AF-A0A7X8ULU3-F1
#
_cell.length_a   1.000
_cell.length_b   1.000
_cell.length_c   1.000
_cell.angle_alpha   90.00
_cell.angle_beta   90.00
_cell.angle_gamma   90.00
#
_symmetry.space_group_name_H-M   'P 1'
#
loop_
_entity.id
_entity.type
_entity.pdbx_description
1 polymer ?
#
loop_
_entity_poly.entity_id
_entity_poly.type
_entity_poly.pdbx_seq_one_letter_code
_entity_poly.pdbx_strand_id
1 'polypeptide(L)'
;MTDQTTNTKKPAKLSYLGQGWLVLVLAGGFGGLLAYVESNLKPKIEQNKADFTLTAIPELVPGATKGKPFVRNGLTVFEALDDQDKLLGWVISTAGDGFADRIELLIGLDVPATTVTGIKVLSQKETPGLGAKIEKPDTFSKQFIGKSATSPIGVAKGKPAGNQVQAITGATVSSEAVASIMNKAMAAFRADLPAEARQ
;
A
#
# COMPACT_ATOMS: atom_id res chain seq x y z
N MET A 1 -16.52 -14.34 76.74
CA MET A 1 -16.83 -14.51 75.31
C MET A 1 -15.87 -13.63 74.52
N THR A 2 -15.29 -14.21 73.47
CA THR A 2 -14.17 -13.75 72.63
C THR A 2 -14.35 -12.39 71.98
N ASP A 3 -13.33 -11.54 72.11
CA ASP A 3 -13.07 -10.38 71.27
C ASP A 3 -12.39 -10.85 69.97
N GLN A 4 -13.05 -10.67 68.83
CA GLN A 4 -12.51 -10.94 67.50
C GLN A 4 -12.12 -9.59 66.89
N THR A 5 -10.87 -9.20 67.09
CA THR A 5 -10.28 -8.05 66.40
C THR A 5 -10.20 -8.33 64.90
N THR A 6 -10.91 -7.50 64.14
CA THR A 6 -10.96 -7.41 62.69
C THR A 6 -9.56 -7.18 62.09
N ASN A 7 -9.01 -8.19 61.41
CA ASN A 7 -7.79 -8.02 60.62
C ASN A 7 -8.14 -7.70 59.15
N THR A 8 -8.53 -6.45 58.89
CA THR A 8 -8.57 -5.92 57.52
C THR A 8 -7.23 -5.24 57.23
N LYS A 9 -6.30 -5.97 56.60
CA LYS A 9 -5.08 -5.39 56.03
C LYS A 9 -5.46 -4.29 55.04
N LYS A 10 -5.25 -3.03 55.44
CA LYS A 10 -5.41 -1.85 54.58
C LYS A 10 -4.39 -1.93 53.43
N PRO A 11 -4.78 -1.81 52.15
CA PRO A 11 -3.83 -1.90 51.04
C PRO A 11 -2.80 -0.77 51.16
N ALA A 12 -1.51 -1.12 51.08
CA ALA A 12 -0.42 -0.16 51.15
C ALA A 12 -0.54 0.84 50.00
N LYS A 13 -0.66 2.14 50.32
CA LYS A 13 -0.65 3.20 49.31
C LYS A 13 0.78 3.35 48.78
N LEU A 14 1.04 2.99 47.52
CA LEU A 14 2.32 3.29 46.89
C LEU A 14 2.54 4.80 46.85
N SER A 15 3.76 5.26 47.17
CA SER A 15 4.15 6.66 47.01
C SER A 15 4.11 7.05 45.52
N TYR A 16 3.99 8.35 45.23
CA TYR A 16 4.00 8.84 43.84
C TYR A 16 5.22 8.37 43.04
N LEU A 17 6.38 8.22 43.71
CA LEU A 17 7.59 7.63 43.14
C LEU A 17 7.42 6.14 42.79
N GLY A 18 6.74 5.37 43.64
CA GLY A 18 6.40 3.96 43.38
C GLY A 18 5.37 3.79 42.25
N GLN A 19 4.40 4.70 42.14
CA GLN A 19 3.46 4.74 41.02
C GLN A 19 4.17 5.08 39.69
N GLY A 20 5.12 6.03 39.72
CA GLY A 20 5.95 6.35 38.55
C GLY A 20 6.78 5.16 38.07
N TRP A 21 7.40 4.43 39.00
CA TRP A 21 8.15 3.21 38.68
C TRP A 21 7.27 2.10 38.08
N LEU A 22 6.06 1.92 38.60
CA LEU A 22 5.10 0.97 38.06
C LEU A 22 4.73 1.30 36.61
N VAL A 23 4.50 2.59 36.30
CA VAL A 23 4.20 3.04 34.93
C VAL A 23 5.37 2.76 33.98
N LEU A 24 6.62 3.02 34.41
CA LEU A 24 7.80 2.75 33.58
C LEU A 24 7.97 1.25 33.28
N VAL A 25 7.77 0.39 34.29
CA VAL A 25 7.86 -1.07 34.11
C VAL A 25 6.77 -1.58 33.18
N LEU A 26 5.53 -1.10 33.35
CA LEU A 26 4.43 -1.47 32.47
C LEU A 26 4.66 -0.99 31.04
N ALA A 27 5.09 0.27 30.85
CA ALA A 27 5.39 0.81 29.53
C ALA A 27 6.52 0.02 28.84
N GLY A 28 7.59 -0.33 29.57
CA GLY A 28 8.66 -1.17 29.06
C GLY A 28 8.20 -2.58 28.70
N GLY A 29 7.35 -3.20 29.54
CA GLY A 29 6.78 -4.52 29.29
C GLY A 29 5.88 -4.54 28.05
N PHE A 30 4.96 -3.59 27.92
CA PHE A 30 4.09 -3.48 26.74
C PHE A 30 4.88 -3.14 25.48
N GLY A 31 5.83 -2.20 25.56
CA GLY A 31 6.70 -1.85 24.44
C GLY A 31 7.55 -3.04 23.97
N GLY A 32 8.14 -3.79 24.90
CA GLY A 32 8.90 -5.00 24.61
C GLY A 32 8.05 -6.10 23.99
N LEU A 33 6.83 -6.32 24.50
CA LEU A 33 5.90 -7.28 23.91
C LEU A 33 5.49 -6.88 22.49
N LEU A 34 5.16 -5.61 22.27
CA LEU A 34 4.80 -5.10 20.95
C LEU A 34 5.95 -5.28 19.95
N ALA A 35 7.17 -4.90 20.35
CA ALA A 35 8.37 -5.05 19.54
C ALA A 35 8.69 -6.52 19.22
N TYR A 36 8.47 -7.43 20.18
CA TYR A 36 8.65 -8.87 19.98
C TYR A 36 7.65 -9.43 18.95
N VAL A 37 6.38 -9.07 19.07
CA VAL A 37 5.34 -9.45 18.10
C VAL A 37 5.70 -8.89 16.72
N GLU A 38 6.04 -7.59 16.64
CA GLU A 38 6.41 -6.95 15.39
C GLU A 38 7.63 -7.60 14.73
N SER A 39 8.70 -7.86 15.50
CA SER A 39 9.95 -8.45 14.99
C SER A 39 9.77 -9.88 14.47
N ASN A 40 8.89 -10.67 15.08
CA ASN A 40 8.63 -12.04 14.63
C ASN A 40 7.66 -12.10 13.44
N LEU A 41 6.73 -11.15 13.33
CA LEU A 41 5.74 -11.14 12.23
C LEU A 41 6.22 -10.43 10.98
N LYS A 42 7.12 -9.42 11.08
CA LYS A 42 7.70 -8.71 9.93
C LYS A 42 8.12 -9.61 8.76
N PRO A 43 8.97 -10.64 8.95
CA PRO A 43 9.45 -11.46 7.84
C PRO A 43 8.32 -12.25 7.17
N LYS A 44 7.29 -12.64 7.93
CA LYS A 44 6.13 -13.36 7.36
C LYS A 44 5.20 -12.43 6.58
N ILE A 45 5.04 -11.18 7.03
CA ILE A 45 4.25 -10.17 6.34
C ILE A 45 4.91 -9.80 5.01
N GLU A 46 6.23 -9.62 5.00
CA GLU A 46 6.97 -9.30 3.78
C GLU A 46 6.91 -10.43 2.76
N GLN A 47 7.06 -11.69 3.19
CA GLN A 47 6.87 -12.84 2.31
C GLN A 47 5.45 -12.90 1.74
N ASN A 48 4.42 -12.75 2.58
CA ASN A 48 3.04 -12.78 2.10
C ASN A 48 2.75 -11.61 1.11
N LYS A 49 3.31 -10.42 1.34
CA LYS A 49 3.21 -9.29 0.41
C LYS A 49 3.98 -9.55 -0.89
N ALA A 50 5.15 -10.18 -0.82
CA ALA A 50 5.93 -10.55 -2.00
C ALA A 50 5.20 -11.61 -2.83
N ASP A 51 4.68 -12.66 -2.21
CA ASP A 51 3.89 -13.71 -2.87
C ASP A 51 2.62 -13.13 -3.52
N PHE A 52 1.95 -12.21 -2.83
CA PHE A 52 0.79 -11.50 -3.40
C PHE A 52 1.18 -10.62 -4.59
N THR A 53 2.34 -9.97 -4.52
CA THR A 53 2.83 -9.15 -5.63
C THR A 53 3.18 -10.01 -6.83
N LEU A 54 3.86 -11.15 -6.63
CA LEU A 54 4.20 -12.09 -7.69
C LEU A 54 2.96 -12.68 -8.36
N THR A 55 1.91 -13.00 -7.60
CA THR A 55 0.63 -13.47 -8.18
C THR A 55 -0.12 -12.37 -8.95
N ALA A 56 0.12 -11.09 -8.64
CA ALA A 56 -0.48 -9.97 -9.34
C ALA A 56 0.25 -9.60 -10.65
N ILE A 57 1.52 -9.97 -10.83
CA ILE A 57 2.31 -9.58 -12.01
C ILE A 57 1.65 -10.02 -13.33
N PRO A 58 1.18 -11.27 -13.50
CA PRO A 58 0.52 -11.69 -14.75
C PRO A 58 -0.77 -10.92 -15.04
N GLU A 59 -1.48 -10.46 -14.02
CA GLU A 59 -2.70 -9.65 -14.16
C GLU A 59 -2.38 -8.21 -14.59
N LEU A 60 -1.23 -7.69 -14.14
CA LEU A 60 -0.80 -6.31 -14.39
C LEU A 60 -0.03 -6.16 -15.70
N VAL A 61 0.76 -7.16 -16.07
CA VAL A 61 1.55 -7.21 -17.30
C VAL A 61 1.26 -8.54 -17.99
N PRO A 62 0.35 -8.57 -18.97
CA PRO A 62 -0.05 -9.80 -19.65
C PRO A 62 1.14 -10.56 -20.24
N GLY A 63 1.23 -11.86 -19.95
CA GLY A 63 2.30 -12.74 -20.43
C GLY A 63 3.52 -12.84 -19.50
N ALA A 64 3.63 -11.99 -18.49
CA ALA A 64 4.68 -12.13 -17.49
C ALA A 64 4.38 -13.28 -16.53
N THR A 65 5.39 -14.07 -16.20
CA THR A 65 5.33 -15.21 -15.29
C THR A 65 6.27 -15.05 -14.10
N LYS A 66 7.29 -14.18 -14.22
CA LYS A 66 8.29 -13.90 -13.19
C LYS A 66 8.33 -12.42 -12.86
N GLY A 67 8.70 -12.12 -11.61
CA GLY A 67 8.95 -10.78 -11.11
C GLY A 67 10.32 -10.69 -10.46
N LYS A 68 11.19 -9.82 -10.97
CA LYS A 68 12.50 -9.56 -10.33
C LYS A 68 12.50 -8.20 -9.64
N PRO A 69 12.55 -8.15 -8.29
CA PRO A 69 12.46 -6.89 -7.56
C PRO A 69 13.77 -6.09 -7.63
N PHE A 70 13.64 -4.77 -7.67
CA PHE A 70 14.71 -3.80 -7.44
C PHE A 70 14.12 -2.51 -6.83
N VAL A 71 14.98 -1.72 -6.19
CA VAL A 71 14.57 -0.42 -5.64
C VAL A 71 15.10 0.69 -6.54
N ARG A 72 14.23 1.65 -6.88
CA ARG A 72 14.58 2.82 -7.71
C ARG A 72 13.84 4.05 -7.21
N ASN A 73 14.56 5.13 -6.88
CA ASN A 73 13.99 6.36 -6.30
C ASN A 73 13.10 6.12 -5.06
N GLY A 74 13.45 5.15 -4.23
CA GLY A 74 12.66 4.76 -3.05
C GLY A 74 11.35 4.02 -3.38
N LEU A 75 11.11 3.70 -4.65
CA LEU A 75 10.02 2.84 -5.10
C LEU A 75 10.53 1.40 -5.22
N THR A 76 9.72 0.44 -4.80
CA THR A 76 9.94 -0.98 -5.09
C THR A 76 9.35 -1.26 -6.46
N VAL A 77 10.18 -1.70 -7.40
CA VAL A 77 9.81 -2.00 -8.78
C VAL A 77 10.16 -3.45 -9.10
N PHE A 78 9.37 -4.09 -9.95
CA PHE A 78 9.60 -5.43 -10.42
C PHE A 78 9.75 -5.41 -11.93
N GLU A 79 10.81 -6.04 -12.45
CA GLU A 79 10.88 -6.44 -13.85
C GLU A 79 9.85 -7.55 -14.06
N ALA A 80 8.87 -7.33 -14.95
CA ALA A 80 7.89 -8.34 -15.32
C ALA A 80 8.45 -9.13 -16.51
N LEU A 81 8.83 -10.38 -16.27
CA LEU A 81 9.53 -11.23 -17.22
C LEU A 81 8.67 -12.44 -17.60
N ASP A 82 8.85 -12.98 -18.80
CA ASP A 82 8.32 -14.29 -19.18
C ASP A 82 9.22 -15.45 -18.70
N ASP A 83 8.86 -16.68 -19.08
CA ASP A 83 9.61 -17.88 -18.71
C ASP A 83 11.03 -17.91 -19.29
N GLN A 84 11.28 -17.15 -20.36
CA GLN A 84 12.56 -17.03 -21.06
C GLN A 84 13.37 -15.82 -20.57
N ASP A 85 12.97 -15.19 -19.46
CA ASP A 85 13.59 -13.99 -18.88
C ASP A 85 13.55 -12.77 -19.81
N LYS A 86 12.61 -12.73 -20.77
CA LYS A 86 12.38 -11.56 -21.61
C LYS A 86 11.54 -10.53 -20.83
N LEU A 87 11.99 -9.29 -20.82
CA LEU A 87 11.26 -8.18 -20.24
C LEU A 87 9.98 -7.86 -21.03
N LEU A 88 8.83 -7.91 -20.35
CA LEU A 88 7.52 -7.59 -20.90
C LEU A 88 6.93 -6.29 -20.34
N GLY A 89 7.49 -5.78 -19.24
CA GLY A 89 7.06 -4.53 -18.63
C GLY A 89 7.59 -4.35 -17.23
N TRP A 90 6.95 -3.44 -16.49
CA TRP A 90 7.35 -3.08 -15.13
C TRP A 90 6.13 -3.12 -14.22
N VAL A 91 6.34 -3.53 -12.97
CA VAL A 91 5.32 -3.36 -11.91
C VAL A 91 5.90 -2.49 -10.81
N ILE A 92 5.26 -1.36 -10.53
CA ILE A 92 5.67 -0.44 -9.47
C ILE A 92 4.77 -0.68 -8.26
N SER A 93 5.36 -0.97 -7.10
CA SER A 93 4.70 -0.96 -5.81
C SER A 93 4.86 0.41 -5.16
N THR A 94 3.74 1.06 -4.85
CA THR A 94 3.71 2.40 -4.28
C THR A 94 2.58 2.55 -3.29
N ALA A 95 2.64 3.58 -2.45
CA ALA A 95 1.56 3.91 -1.53
C ALA A 95 1.54 5.40 -1.23
N GLY A 96 0.36 5.93 -0.97
CA GLY A 96 0.18 7.31 -0.53
C GLY A 96 -1.15 7.55 0.13
N ASP A 97 -1.40 8.79 0.54
CA ASP A 97 -2.57 9.14 1.34
C ASP A 97 -3.86 9.06 0.51
N GLY A 98 -4.84 8.32 1.04
CA GLY A 98 -6.23 8.31 0.58
C GLY A 98 -7.07 9.36 1.29
N PHE A 99 -8.40 9.19 1.28
CA PHE A 99 -9.28 10.07 2.05
C PHE A 99 -9.27 9.72 3.54
N ALA A 100 -9.29 8.43 3.88
CA ALA A 100 -9.38 7.95 5.26
C ALA A 100 -8.04 7.40 5.79
N ASP A 101 -7.31 6.66 4.95
CA ASP A 101 -6.02 6.05 5.30
C ASP A 101 -5.16 5.91 4.05
N ARG A 102 -3.96 5.36 4.20
CA ARG A 102 -3.02 5.07 3.13
C ARG A 102 -3.59 4.02 2.17
N ILE A 103 -3.39 4.26 0.88
CA ILE A 103 -3.72 3.34 -0.21
C ILE A 103 -2.41 2.76 -0.75
N GLU A 104 -2.27 1.44 -0.70
CA GLU A 104 -1.17 0.68 -1.33
C GLU A 104 -1.61 0.18 -2.72
N LEU A 105 -0.80 0.44 -3.74
CA LEU A 105 -1.09 0.16 -5.15
C LEU A 105 0.06 -0.59 -5.82
N LEU A 106 -0.30 -1.47 -6.75
CA LEU A 106 0.58 -1.94 -7.82
C LEU A 106 0.15 -1.31 -9.14
N ILE A 107 1.14 -0.86 -9.92
CA ILE A 107 0.94 -0.24 -11.23
C ILE A 107 1.75 -1.03 -12.25
N GLY A 108 1.07 -1.65 -13.22
CA GLY A 108 1.68 -2.27 -14.38
C GLY A 108 1.93 -1.25 -15.48
N LEU A 109 3.12 -1.30 -16.08
CA LEU A 109 3.54 -0.49 -17.21
C LEU A 109 4.11 -1.38 -18.32
N ASP A 110 3.98 -0.92 -19.57
CA ASP A 110 4.67 -1.49 -20.73
C ASP A 110 6.19 -1.30 -20.64
N VAL A 111 6.95 -2.00 -21.50
CA VAL A 111 8.42 -1.93 -21.53
C VAL A 111 8.95 -0.48 -21.64
N PRO A 112 8.40 0.39 -22.51
CA PRO A 112 8.82 1.80 -22.59
C PRO A 112 8.38 2.68 -21.41
N ALA A 113 7.61 2.11 -20.48
CA ALA A 113 6.94 2.78 -19.37
C ALA A 113 6.00 3.92 -19.81
N THR A 114 5.49 3.88 -21.03
CA THR A 114 4.64 4.90 -21.65
C THR A 114 3.16 4.67 -21.44
N THR A 115 2.76 3.42 -21.20
CA THR A 115 1.35 3.01 -21.12
C THR A 115 1.12 2.19 -19.87
N VAL A 116 0.01 2.46 -19.18
CA VAL A 116 -0.44 1.63 -18.07
C VAL A 116 -1.07 0.34 -18.59
N THR A 117 -0.54 -0.80 -18.19
CA THR A 117 -1.06 -2.12 -18.57
C THR A 117 -2.06 -2.68 -17.56
N GLY A 118 -2.01 -2.21 -16.31
CA GLY A 118 -2.93 -2.63 -15.25
C GLY A 118 -2.70 -1.87 -13.94
N ILE A 119 -3.69 -1.90 -13.04
CA ILE A 119 -3.52 -1.47 -11.65
C ILE A 119 -4.19 -2.45 -10.69
N LYS A 120 -3.64 -2.60 -9.49
CA LYS A 120 -4.23 -3.40 -8.42
C LYS A 120 -4.08 -2.67 -7.09
N VAL A 121 -5.17 -2.58 -6.34
CA VAL A 121 -5.14 -2.07 -4.96
C VAL A 121 -4.74 -3.22 -4.04
N LEU A 122 -3.64 -3.06 -3.30
CA LEU A 122 -3.15 -4.06 -2.34
C LEU A 122 -3.82 -3.92 -0.98
N SER A 123 -4.01 -2.68 -0.54
CA SER A 123 -4.57 -2.35 0.76
C SER A 123 -5.14 -0.95 0.76
N GLN A 124 -6.26 -0.76 1.42
CA GLN A 124 -6.89 0.54 1.69
C GLN A 124 -7.82 0.42 2.90
N LYS A 125 -8.20 1.56 3.49
CA LYS A 125 -9.23 1.63 4.54
C LYS A 125 -10.23 2.77 4.30
N GLU A 126 -10.55 3.01 3.05
CA GLU A 126 -11.55 4.00 2.66
C GLU A 126 -12.95 3.56 3.11
N THR A 127 -13.89 4.50 3.12
CA THR A 127 -15.26 4.26 3.60
C THR A 127 -15.94 3.13 2.79
N PRO A 128 -16.40 2.06 3.45
CA PRO A 128 -17.14 0.98 2.80
C PRO A 128 -18.37 1.49 2.04
N GLY A 129 -18.59 0.97 0.83
CA GLY A 129 -19.71 1.39 -0.03
C GLY A 129 -19.50 2.72 -0.80
N LEU A 130 -18.51 3.53 -0.41
CA LEU A 130 -18.10 4.76 -1.12
C LEU A 130 -16.70 4.58 -1.71
N GLY A 131 -15.66 4.96 -0.96
CA GLY A 131 -14.27 5.00 -1.41
C GLY A 131 -13.67 3.62 -1.63
N ALA A 132 -14.09 2.60 -0.87
CA ALA A 132 -13.61 1.23 -1.05
C ALA A 132 -13.89 0.64 -2.45
N LYS A 133 -14.75 1.29 -3.25
CA LYS A 133 -14.98 0.92 -4.66
C LYS A 133 -13.75 1.10 -5.54
N ILE A 134 -12.68 1.77 -5.08
CA ILE A 134 -11.40 1.83 -5.79
C ILE A 134 -10.77 0.45 -6.01
N GLU A 135 -11.10 -0.54 -5.17
CA GLU A 135 -10.61 -1.92 -5.31
C GLU A 135 -11.29 -2.68 -6.44
N LYS A 136 -12.43 -2.20 -6.96
CA LYS A 136 -13.25 -2.96 -7.90
C LYS A 136 -12.59 -3.03 -9.28
N PRO A 137 -12.09 -4.21 -9.70
CA PRO A 137 -11.36 -4.34 -10.95
C PRO A 137 -12.25 -4.02 -12.15
N ASP A 138 -13.51 -4.43 -12.11
CA ASP A 138 -14.43 -4.33 -13.25
C ASP A 138 -14.93 -2.92 -13.57
N THR A 139 -14.79 -1.97 -12.64
CA THR A 139 -15.38 -0.64 -12.79
C THR A 139 -14.35 0.48 -12.72
N PHE A 140 -13.51 0.51 -11.69
CA PHE A 140 -12.59 1.64 -11.48
C PHE A 140 -11.21 1.32 -12.04
N SER A 141 -10.60 0.21 -11.62
CA SER A 141 -9.23 -0.13 -12.01
C SER A 141 -9.03 -0.33 -13.51
N LYS A 142 -10.01 -0.94 -14.20
CA LYS A 142 -9.94 -1.13 -15.67
C LYS A 142 -9.84 0.18 -16.46
N GLN A 143 -10.30 1.31 -15.91
CA GLN A 143 -10.24 2.59 -16.62
C GLN A 143 -8.81 3.10 -16.81
N PHE A 144 -7.86 2.60 -16.03
CA PHE A 144 -6.46 2.97 -16.11
C PHE A 144 -5.70 2.19 -17.19
N ILE A 145 -6.20 1.03 -17.63
CA ILE A 145 -5.57 0.24 -18.68
C ILE A 145 -5.58 1.04 -20.00
N GLY A 146 -4.42 1.15 -20.64
CA GLY A 146 -4.22 1.93 -21.87
C GLY A 146 -4.08 3.43 -21.66
N LYS A 147 -4.10 3.92 -20.41
CA LYS A 147 -3.81 5.33 -20.12
C LYS A 147 -2.31 5.64 -20.30
N SER A 148 -2.03 6.87 -20.70
CA SER A 148 -0.67 7.37 -20.82
C SER A 148 -0.05 7.50 -19.44
N ALA A 149 1.12 6.90 -19.26
CA ALA A 149 2.01 7.11 -18.12
C ALA A 149 2.98 8.29 -18.34
N THR A 150 2.99 8.87 -19.55
CA THR A 150 3.84 10.01 -19.93
C THR A 150 3.24 11.37 -19.59
N SER A 151 1.93 11.39 -19.31
CA SER A 151 1.17 12.58 -18.94
C SER A 151 0.30 12.27 -17.71
N PRO A 152 0.01 13.27 -16.86
CA PRO A 152 -0.82 13.03 -15.69
C PRO A 152 -2.18 12.45 -16.06
N ILE A 153 -2.59 11.40 -15.35
CA ILE A 153 -3.94 10.87 -15.40
C ILE A 153 -4.84 11.78 -14.56
N GLY A 154 -5.87 12.34 -15.17
CA GLY A 154 -6.86 13.18 -14.48
C GLY A 154 -8.09 12.38 -14.01
N VAL A 155 -8.91 13.02 -13.18
CA VAL A 155 -10.17 12.44 -12.70
C VAL A 155 -11.33 13.35 -13.09
N ALA A 156 -12.35 12.77 -13.75
CA ALA A 156 -13.55 13.48 -14.20
C ALA A 156 -14.76 13.08 -13.35
N LYS A 157 -15.55 14.05 -12.88
CA LYS A 157 -16.82 13.77 -12.17
C LYS A 157 -17.92 13.23 -13.09
N GLY A 158 -17.79 13.44 -14.40
CA GLY A 158 -18.70 12.98 -15.44
C GLY A 158 -18.01 12.08 -16.46
N LYS A 159 -18.42 12.16 -17.73
CA LYS A 159 -17.79 11.39 -18.82
C LYS A 159 -16.31 11.80 -18.94
N PRO A 160 -15.35 10.85 -18.79
CA PRO A 160 -13.93 11.17 -18.90
C PRO A 160 -13.52 11.50 -20.34
N ALA A 161 -12.54 12.38 -20.50
CA ALA A 161 -11.95 12.73 -21.79
C ALA A 161 -10.41 12.58 -21.77
N GLY A 162 -9.81 12.18 -22.90
CA GLY A 162 -8.36 12.01 -23.01
C GLY A 162 -7.78 11.06 -21.95
N ASN A 163 -6.72 11.53 -21.26
CA ASN A 163 -6.04 10.77 -20.22
C ASN A 163 -6.74 10.87 -18.85
N GLN A 164 -8.07 10.77 -18.80
CA GLN A 164 -8.85 10.84 -17.57
C GLN A 164 -9.57 9.53 -17.26
N VAL A 165 -9.81 9.30 -15.98
CA VAL A 165 -10.70 8.27 -15.45
C VAL A 165 -11.93 8.93 -14.83
N GLN A 166 -13.05 8.22 -14.79
CA GLN A 166 -14.26 8.67 -14.13
C GLN A 166 -14.14 8.47 -12.62
N ALA A 167 -14.47 9.52 -11.87
CA ALA A 167 -14.58 9.48 -10.42
C ALA A 167 -15.70 8.53 -9.99
N ILE A 168 -15.49 7.85 -8.87
CA ILE A 168 -16.56 7.14 -8.18
C ILE A 168 -17.53 8.17 -7.59
N THR A 169 -18.81 8.07 -7.93
CA THR A 169 -19.85 8.95 -7.40
C THR A 169 -19.87 8.90 -5.86
N GLY A 170 -19.75 10.07 -5.23
CA GLY A 170 -19.68 10.19 -3.77
C GLY A 170 -18.29 9.90 -3.17
N ALA A 171 -17.28 9.54 -3.98
CA ALA A 171 -15.91 9.26 -3.53
C ALA A 171 -14.87 9.87 -4.48
N THR A 172 -15.03 11.15 -4.81
CA THR A 172 -14.11 11.89 -5.69
C THR A 172 -12.71 11.98 -5.08
N VAL A 173 -12.60 12.25 -3.77
CA VAL A 173 -11.29 12.37 -3.10
C VAL A 173 -10.50 11.06 -3.16
N SER A 174 -11.12 9.91 -2.90
CA SER A 174 -10.48 8.60 -3.04
C SER A 174 -10.03 8.32 -4.49
N SER A 175 -10.84 8.75 -5.48
CA SER A 175 -10.51 8.59 -6.90
C SER A 175 -9.30 9.45 -7.31
N GLU A 176 -9.28 10.71 -6.86
CA GLU A 176 -8.18 11.66 -7.06
C GLU A 176 -6.90 11.21 -6.36
N ALA A 177 -7.02 10.63 -5.16
CA ALA A 177 -5.89 10.06 -4.43
C ALA A 177 -5.20 8.96 -5.24
N VAL A 178 -5.95 8.00 -5.78
CA VAL A 178 -5.38 6.93 -6.63
C VAL A 178 -4.64 7.52 -7.83
N ALA A 179 -5.27 8.42 -8.58
CA ALA A 179 -4.64 9.05 -9.74
C ALA A 179 -3.36 9.84 -9.36
N SER A 180 -3.40 10.56 -8.23
CA SER A 180 -2.26 11.31 -7.70
C SER A 180 -1.09 10.41 -7.33
N ILE A 181 -1.35 9.31 -6.59
CA ILE A 181 -0.34 8.32 -6.20
C ILE A 181 0.30 7.72 -7.45
N MET A 182 -0.51 7.34 -8.44
CA MET A 182 -0.01 6.80 -9.70
C MET A 182 0.86 7.80 -10.45
N ASN A 183 0.39 9.03 -10.63
CA ASN A 183 1.12 10.07 -11.36
C ASN A 183 2.50 10.34 -10.73
N LYS A 184 2.57 10.41 -9.40
CA LYS A 184 3.83 10.59 -8.67
C LYS A 184 4.78 9.42 -8.90
N ALA A 185 4.29 8.18 -8.76
CA ALA A 185 5.10 6.98 -8.92
C ALA A 185 5.61 6.80 -10.35
N MET A 186 4.74 6.97 -11.35
CA MET A 186 5.09 6.88 -12.77
C MET A 186 6.11 7.95 -13.16
N ALA A 187 5.92 9.20 -12.71
CA ALA A 187 6.87 10.28 -12.98
C ALA A 187 8.25 10.00 -12.37
N ALA A 188 8.28 9.56 -11.10
CA ALA A 188 9.53 9.25 -10.39
C ALA A 188 10.28 8.06 -11.02
N PHE A 189 9.55 7.02 -11.45
CA PHE A 189 10.15 5.87 -12.14
C PHE A 189 10.68 6.24 -13.53
N ARG A 190 9.87 6.96 -14.33
CA ARG A 190 10.23 7.34 -15.69
C ARG A 190 11.44 8.26 -15.74
N ALA A 191 11.57 9.20 -14.80
CA ALA A 191 12.69 10.14 -14.74
C ALA A 191 14.05 9.43 -14.71
N ASP A 192 14.13 8.26 -14.06
CA ASP A 192 15.35 7.47 -13.86
C ASP A 192 15.45 6.26 -14.80
N LEU A 193 14.44 6.02 -15.65
CA LEU A 193 14.51 4.95 -16.64
C LEU A 193 15.57 5.31 -17.70
N PRO A 194 16.54 4.43 -18.00
CA PRO A 194 17.54 4.68 -19.05
C PRO A 194 16.85 5.03 -20.38
N ALA A 195 17.43 5.95 -21.16
CA ALA A 195 16.84 6.39 -22.43
C ALA A 195 16.63 5.24 -23.42
N GLU A 196 17.47 4.22 -23.34
CA GLU A 196 17.41 2.99 -24.15
C GLU A 196 16.17 2.15 -23.86
N ALA A 197 15.69 2.17 -22.61
CA ALA A 197 14.48 1.46 -22.19
C ALA A 197 13.20 2.27 -22.46
N ARG A 198 13.29 3.47 -23.05
CA ARG A 198 12.14 4.33 -23.42
C ARG A 198 11.81 4.29 -24.92
N GLN A 199 12.58 3.56 -25.73
CA GLN A 199 12.46 3.49 -27.20
C GLN A 199 11.66 2.26 -27.65
#